data_AF-A0A9P8HFK3-F1
#
_entry.id   AF-A0A9P8HFK3-F1
#
_cell.length_a   1.000
_cell.length_b   1.000
_cell.length_c   1.000
_cell.angle_alpha   90.00
_cell.angle_beta   90.00
_cell.angle_gamma   90.00
#
_symmetry.space_group_name_H-M   'P 1'
#
loop_
_entity.id
_entity.type
_entity.pdbx_description
1 polymer ?
#
loop_
_entity_poly.entity_id
_entity_poly.type
_entity_poly.pdbx_seq_one_letter_code
_entity_poly.pdbx_strand_id
1 'polypeptide(L)'
;MRAFTSCVWLLSAIGAAASSCDPTAGVESLVKRRLPQHVDSFEFVIEPAQGSGLTNDSYAVSSTKDGKIRIEGTTTSALLSGLHKYLSSEANVDIWWFVGSQLDQAPKRLPQLKSPLKGTSVVPYRYHWNTVTTSYTSAFWSWEDWETQLDWMALRAINLALAWIGVEKIFIEVFTEIGLNADEINSFISGPAFLAWNHFGNIQGSWGGSMPQSWVDSQSDLQLKILDRMEELGITPILPAFPGFVPRNISRVFPDISLSTSPLWSNFPTELSGDTYINPFDPRFAQLQKLFISKQQELYGNVTNFWTLDQFNENQPLSGDLGYLQNVSHNTWTALKAADPDAVWVMQAWLFSSDSAFWSNDRIESFLGGIPVNSDMLLLDLFAESAPQWLRTNSFYGKPWIWCELHDYGGNMGLYGQIENVTINSMDAVRNSSSLVGFGLTMEGQEGNEIMYDLLLDQAWSPKPIDTETYFHDWVSARYGTKNVKSLYTGWELLRPTVFNNTNLTITAVPKSILELVPSISGLLGRTGHHPTTIHLQPSGHG
;
A
#
# COMPACT_ATOMS: atom_id res chain seq x y z
N MET A 1 -17.04 -44.37 -46.51
CA MET A 1 -18.31 -44.04 -45.83
C MET A 1 -18.18 -44.38 -44.36
N ARG A 2 -17.86 -43.39 -43.53
CA ARG A 2 -17.95 -43.46 -42.07
C ARG A 2 -18.51 -42.10 -41.65
N ALA A 3 -19.74 -42.08 -41.16
CA ALA A 3 -20.39 -40.88 -40.66
C ALA A 3 -20.41 -40.96 -39.13
N PHE A 4 -19.89 -39.90 -38.53
CA PHE A 4 -19.75 -39.66 -37.10
C PHE A 4 -21.11 -39.44 -36.43
N THR A 5 -21.27 -39.99 -35.24
CA THR A 5 -22.29 -39.64 -34.25
C THR A 5 -21.69 -38.62 -33.28
N SER A 6 -22.23 -37.40 -33.26
CA SER A 6 -21.96 -36.40 -32.22
C SER A 6 -23.25 -36.13 -31.45
N CYS A 7 -23.27 -36.50 -30.17
CA CYS A 7 -24.30 -36.09 -29.21
C CYS A 7 -24.00 -34.69 -28.70
N VAL A 8 -24.97 -33.80 -28.84
CA VAL A 8 -24.99 -32.44 -28.29
C VAL A 8 -25.37 -32.52 -26.81
N TRP A 9 -24.51 -32.02 -25.93
CA TRP A 9 -24.85 -31.72 -24.54
C TRP A 9 -25.25 -30.24 -24.43
N LEU A 10 -26.51 -29.99 -24.07
CA LEU A 10 -27.03 -28.69 -23.68
C LEU A 10 -26.47 -28.32 -22.31
N LEU A 11 -25.57 -27.33 -22.26
CA LEU A 11 -25.18 -26.65 -21.03
C LEU A 11 -26.22 -25.58 -20.70
N SER A 12 -26.95 -25.80 -19.62
CA SER A 12 -27.83 -24.80 -19.01
C SER A 12 -26.97 -23.69 -18.40
N ALA A 13 -26.98 -22.51 -19.01
CA ALA A 13 -26.42 -21.30 -18.44
C ALA A 13 -27.34 -20.82 -17.31
N ILE A 14 -26.92 -21.01 -16.06
CA ILE A 14 -27.45 -20.24 -14.93
C ILE A 14 -26.67 -18.93 -14.93
N GLY A 15 -27.27 -17.90 -15.54
CA GLY A 15 -26.77 -16.53 -15.39
C GLY A 15 -26.94 -16.10 -13.95
N ALA A 16 -25.83 -15.88 -13.26
CA ALA A 16 -25.83 -15.06 -12.05
C ALA A 16 -26.37 -13.68 -12.46
N ALA A 17 -27.50 -13.28 -11.88
CA ALA A 17 -27.97 -11.91 -12.00
C ALA A 17 -26.95 -11.03 -11.28
N ALA A 18 -26.05 -10.40 -12.05
CA ALA A 18 -25.29 -9.27 -11.55
C ALA A 18 -26.32 -8.22 -11.11
N SER A 19 -26.41 -7.99 -9.80
CA SER A 19 -27.03 -6.79 -9.27
C SER A 19 -26.38 -5.62 -9.99
N SER A 20 -27.11 -4.92 -10.85
CA SER A 20 -26.64 -3.68 -11.46
C SER A 20 -26.52 -2.65 -10.35
N CYS A 21 -25.41 -2.68 -9.62
CA CYS A 21 -25.08 -1.66 -8.65
C CYS A 21 -24.99 -0.34 -9.41
N ASP A 22 -25.65 0.69 -8.89
CA ASP A 22 -25.55 2.04 -9.44
C ASP A 22 -24.06 2.44 -9.42
N PRO A 23 -23.45 2.77 -10.57
CA PRO A 23 -22.00 3.04 -10.66
C PRO A 23 -21.54 4.19 -9.74
N THR A 24 -22.45 5.03 -9.23
CA THR A 24 -22.13 6.12 -8.29
C THR A 24 -22.43 5.79 -6.82
N ALA A 25 -22.99 4.61 -6.52
CA ALA A 25 -23.50 4.25 -5.20
C ALA A 25 -22.47 4.42 -4.07
N GLY A 26 -21.21 4.09 -4.32
CA GLY A 26 -20.15 4.20 -3.32
C GLY A 26 -19.80 5.63 -2.95
N VAL A 27 -19.73 6.53 -3.94
CA VAL A 27 -19.48 7.96 -3.71
C VAL A 27 -20.65 8.59 -2.97
N GLU A 28 -21.88 8.24 -3.37
CA GLU A 28 -23.08 8.69 -2.67
C GLU A 28 -23.15 8.19 -1.22
N SER A 29 -22.70 6.96 -0.97
CA SER A 29 -22.65 6.38 0.36
C SER A 29 -21.61 7.06 1.25
N LEU A 30 -20.44 7.43 0.70
CA LEU A 30 -19.48 8.29 1.41
C LEU A 30 -20.09 9.65 1.76
N VAL A 31 -20.78 10.31 0.82
CA VAL A 31 -21.48 11.58 1.08
C VAL A 31 -22.55 11.41 2.16
N LYS A 32 -23.33 10.33 2.13
CA LYS A 32 -24.33 10.03 3.17
C LYS A 32 -23.69 9.84 4.55
N ARG A 33 -22.53 9.17 4.62
CA ARG A 33 -21.81 8.95 5.88
C ARG A 33 -21.18 10.23 6.44
N ARG A 34 -20.50 11.01 5.59
CA ARG A 34 -19.63 12.11 6.04
C ARG A 34 -20.22 13.51 5.86
N LEU A 35 -21.18 13.68 4.93
CA LEU A 35 -21.88 14.94 4.67
C LEU A 35 -23.40 14.74 4.55
N PRO A 36 -24.09 14.16 5.56
CA PRO A 36 -25.51 13.80 5.46
C PRO A 36 -26.44 14.98 5.14
N GLN A 37 -26.05 16.21 5.50
CA GLN A 37 -26.82 17.43 5.19
C GLN A 37 -26.71 17.89 3.73
N HIS A 38 -25.79 17.30 2.96
CA HIS A 38 -25.47 17.69 1.59
C HIS A 38 -25.75 16.61 0.54
N VAL A 39 -26.40 15.51 0.90
CA VAL A 39 -26.71 14.41 -0.03
C VAL A 39 -27.40 14.93 -1.30
N ASP A 40 -28.40 15.79 -1.16
CA ASP A 40 -29.14 16.36 -2.30
C ASP A 40 -28.42 17.51 -3.02
N SER A 41 -27.24 17.92 -2.51
CA SER A 41 -26.44 19.01 -3.09
C SER A 41 -25.47 18.55 -4.17
N PHE A 42 -25.28 17.24 -4.34
CA PHE A 42 -24.36 16.66 -5.32
C PHE A 42 -25.11 15.90 -6.42
N GLU A 43 -24.50 15.86 -7.59
CA GLU A 43 -24.86 14.97 -8.70
C GLU A 43 -23.59 14.29 -9.20
N PHE A 44 -23.57 12.96 -9.19
CA PHE A 44 -22.42 12.17 -9.65
C PHE A 44 -22.72 11.51 -10.98
N VAL A 45 -21.76 11.50 -11.90
CA VAL A 45 -21.88 10.82 -13.20
C VAL A 45 -20.59 10.12 -13.56
N ILE A 46 -20.65 8.78 -13.68
CA ILE A 46 -19.57 8.02 -14.30
C ILE A 46 -19.67 8.11 -15.82
N GLU A 47 -18.58 8.53 -16.46
CA GLU A 47 -18.45 8.54 -17.91
C GLU A 47 -18.29 7.11 -18.46
N PRO A 48 -18.83 6.78 -19.64
CA PRO A 48 -18.62 5.49 -20.25
C PRO A 48 -17.14 5.20 -20.47
N ALA A 49 -16.67 4.02 -20.06
CA ALA A 49 -15.29 3.60 -20.22
C ALA A 49 -14.84 3.72 -21.70
N GLN A 50 -13.75 4.43 -21.95
CA GLN A 50 -13.16 4.55 -23.28
C GLN A 50 -12.10 3.46 -23.48
N GLY A 51 -12.55 2.27 -23.85
CA GLY A 51 -11.68 1.14 -24.21
C GLY A 51 -11.41 0.15 -23.07
N SER A 52 -10.61 -0.88 -23.38
CA SER A 52 -10.21 -1.94 -22.46
C SER A 52 -8.71 -1.83 -22.20
N GLY A 53 -8.32 -1.18 -21.12
CA GLY A 53 -6.91 -1.02 -20.76
C GLY A 53 -6.74 -0.21 -19.48
N LEU A 54 -5.53 -0.26 -18.93
CA LEU A 54 -5.15 0.58 -17.81
C LEU A 54 -5.07 2.04 -18.27
N THR A 55 -5.96 2.89 -17.77
CA THR A 55 -6.09 4.29 -18.18
C THR A 55 -5.95 5.23 -16.99
N ASN A 56 -5.51 6.45 -17.26
CA ASN A 56 -5.47 7.51 -16.25
C ASN A 56 -6.89 7.98 -15.92
N ASP A 57 -7.10 8.31 -14.65
CA ASP A 57 -8.38 8.81 -14.17
C ASP A 57 -8.56 10.28 -14.53
N SER A 58 -9.79 10.69 -14.81
CA SER A 58 -10.13 12.09 -15.06
C SER A 58 -11.44 12.47 -14.44
N TYR A 59 -11.54 13.71 -13.96
CA TYR A 59 -12.76 14.28 -13.43
C TYR A 59 -13.02 15.71 -13.91
N ALA A 60 -14.27 16.12 -13.84
CA ALA A 60 -14.71 17.50 -13.98
C ALA A 60 -15.74 17.83 -12.89
N VAL A 61 -15.57 18.99 -12.24
CA VAL A 61 -16.53 19.51 -11.25
C VAL A 61 -17.14 20.80 -11.77
N SER A 62 -18.46 20.93 -11.72
CA SER A 62 -19.18 22.11 -12.17
C SER A 62 -20.41 22.42 -11.31
N SER A 63 -20.92 23.65 -11.40
CA SER A 63 -22.20 24.03 -10.81
C SER A 63 -23.32 23.90 -11.84
N THR A 64 -24.38 23.18 -11.48
CA THR A 64 -25.60 23.02 -12.28
C THR A 64 -26.48 24.27 -12.21
N LYS A 65 -27.49 24.35 -13.09
CA LYS A 65 -28.43 25.49 -13.12
C LYS A 65 -29.32 25.57 -11.88
N ASP A 66 -29.61 24.43 -11.25
CA ASP A 66 -30.38 24.29 -10.02
C ASP A 66 -29.51 24.43 -8.75
N GLY A 67 -28.20 24.67 -8.90
CA GLY A 67 -27.28 25.00 -7.82
C GLY A 67 -26.62 23.82 -7.14
N LYS A 68 -26.78 22.60 -7.67
CA LYS A 68 -26.02 21.40 -7.25
C LYS A 68 -24.60 21.43 -7.79
N ILE A 69 -23.71 20.72 -7.10
CA ILE A 69 -22.34 20.45 -7.54
C ILE A 69 -22.35 19.14 -8.32
N ARG A 70 -22.10 19.22 -9.62
CA ARG A 70 -22.01 18.06 -10.51
C ARG A 70 -20.56 17.62 -10.63
N ILE A 71 -20.29 16.35 -10.38
CA ILE A 71 -18.97 15.73 -10.49
C ILE A 71 -19.08 14.59 -11.51
N GLU A 72 -18.31 14.73 -12.58
CA GLU A 72 -18.20 13.76 -13.67
C GLU A 72 -16.83 13.11 -13.60
N GLY A 73 -16.73 11.80 -13.80
CA GLY A 73 -15.45 11.10 -13.68
C GLY A 73 -15.40 9.76 -14.41
N THR A 74 -14.21 9.31 -14.74
CA THR A 74 -13.97 8.04 -15.46
C THR A 74 -14.14 6.80 -14.59
N THR A 75 -13.94 6.94 -13.28
CA THR A 75 -14.03 5.87 -12.27
C THR A 75 -14.57 6.41 -10.95
N THR A 76 -14.95 5.52 -10.02
CA THR A 76 -15.30 5.89 -8.63
C THR A 76 -14.19 6.71 -7.97
N SER A 77 -12.92 6.30 -8.15
CA SER A 77 -11.76 7.02 -7.65
C SER A 77 -11.64 8.43 -8.24
N ALA A 78 -11.94 8.60 -9.53
CA ALA A 78 -11.96 9.91 -10.17
C ALA A 78 -13.06 10.83 -9.60
N LEU A 79 -14.26 10.29 -9.39
CA LEU A 79 -15.36 11.03 -8.74
C LEU A 79 -14.98 11.48 -7.33
N LEU A 80 -14.37 10.59 -6.54
CA LEU A 80 -13.92 10.89 -5.18
C LEU A 80 -12.80 11.94 -5.15
N SER A 81 -11.88 11.90 -6.12
CA SER A 81 -10.87 12.95 -6.30
C SER A 81 -11.51 14.31 -6.64
N GLY A 82 -12.49 14.34 -7.55
CA GLY A 82 -13.23 15.56 -7.87
C GLY A 82 -14.01 16.10 -6.67
N LEU A 83 -14.63 15.21 -5.88
CA LEU A 83 -15.29 15.55 -4.63
C LEU A 83 -14.30 16.15 -3.62
N HIS A 84 -13.17 15.49 -3.37
CA HIS A 84 -12.12 15.98 -2.48
C HIS A 84 -11.57 17.33 -2.93
N LYS A 85 -11.30 17.50 -4.23
CA LYS A 85 -10.81 18.77 -4.75
C LYS A 85 -11.79 19.91 -4.49
N TYR A 86 -13.08 19.68 -4.72
CA TYR A 86 -14.12 20.66 -4.43
C TYR A 86 -14.23 20.97 -2.93
N LEU A 87 -14.21 19.94 -2.08
CA LEU A 87 -14.35 20.09 -0.63
C LEU A 87 -13.15 20.86 -0.03
N SER A 88 -11.93 20.52 -0.44
CA SER A 88 -10.72 21.16 0.04
C SER A 88 -10.57 22.60 -0.47
N SER A 89 -10.75 22.86 -1.78
CA SER A 89 -10.48 24.20 -2.35
C SER A 89 -11.64 25.18 -2.22
N GLU A 90 -12.89 24.72 -2.35
CA GLU A 90 -14.05 25.60 -2.34
C GLU A 90 -14.74 25.61 -0.98
N ALA A 91 -14.99 24.44 -0.40
CA ALA A 91 -15.68 24.33 0.89
C ALA A 91 -14.75 24.47 2.11
N ASN A 92 -13.43 24.36 1.91
CA ASN A 92 -12.40 24.42 2.95
C ASN A 92 -12.64 23.42 4.10
N VAL A 93 -12.96 22.17 3.74
CA VAL A 93 -13.12 21.05 4.67
C VAL A 93 -12.46 19.80 4.11
N ASP A 94 -11.93 18.94 5.00
CA ASP A 94 -11.30 17.67 4.62
C ASP A 94 -11.37 16.65 5.78
N ILE A 95 -10.79 15.47 5.57
CA ILE A 95 -10.55 14.41 6.55
C ILE A 95 -9.04 14.21 6.74
N TRP A 96 -8.63 14.00 7.98
CA TRP A 96 -7.24 13.89 8.42
C TRP A 96 -7.09 12.72 9.39
N TRP A 97 -5.89 12.12 9.49
CA TRP A 97 -5.68 11.01 10.44
C TRP A 97 -5.75 11.51 11.89
N PHE A 98 -5.10 12.63 12.22
CA PHE A 98 -5.01 13.08 13.63
C PHE A 98 -6.06 14.10 14.03
N VAL A 99 -6.45 15.00 13.12
CA VAL A 99 -7.49 16.02 13.41
C VAL A 99 -8.89 15.45 13.18
N GLY A 100 -8.99 14.28 12.54
CA GLY A 100 -10.25 13.63 12.20
C GLY A 100 -10.94 14.26 11.01
N SER A 101 -12.23 14.00 10.87
CA SER A 101 -13.06 14.56 9.80
C SER A 101 -13.60 15.94 10.17
N GLN A 102 -13.48 16.88 9.24
CA GLN A 102 -14.12 18.20 9.29
C GLN A 102 -15.21 18.33 8.22
N LEU A 103 -15.55 17.24 7.52
CA LEU A 103 -16.50 17.25 6.40
C LEU A 103 -17.91 17.65 6.83
N ASP A 104 -18.27 17.38 8.07
CA ASP A 104 -19.54 17.79 8.69
C ASP A 104 -19.61 19.31 8.96
N GLN A 105 -18.47 20.00 8.93
CA GLN A 105 -18.38 21.46 9.08
C GLN A 105 -18.57 22.22 7.76
N ALA A 106 -18.86 21.52 6.66
CA ALA A 106 -19.12 22.13 5.36
C ALA A 106 -20.21 23.23 5.48
N PRO A 107 -20.10 24.33 4.71
CA PRO A 107 -21.10 25.39 4.77
C PRO A 107 -22.49 24.89 4.40
N LYS A 108 -23.51 25.22 5.20
CA LYS A 108 -24.93 24.87 4.94
C LYS A 108 -25.38 25.09 3.50
N ARG A 109 -24.83 26.13 2.85
CA ARG A 109 -24.95 26.32 1.42
C ARG A 109 -23.57 26.17 0.79
N LEU A 110 -23.40 25.11 0.02
CA LEU A 110 -22.16 24.81 -0.68
C LEU A 110 -21.78 25.92 -1.70
N PRO A 111 -20.51 26.38 -1.71
CA PRO A 111 -20.04 27.40 -2.64
C PRO A 111 -20.22 27.01 -4.12
N GLN A 112 -20.73 27.94 -4.94
CA GLN A 112 -20.83 27.71 -6.38
C GLN A 112 -19.50 28.01 -7.06
N LEU A 113 -19.15 27.18 -8.03
CA LEU A 113 -17.92 27.32 -8.80
C LEU A 113 -18.00 28.51 -9.75
N LYS A 114 -16.98 29.37 -9.73
CA LYS A 114 -16.82 30.45 -10.73
C LYS A 114 -16.41 29.91 -12.09
N SER A 115 -15.68 28.79 -12.09
CA SER A 115 -15.22 28.06 -13.26
C SER A 115 -15.14 26.57 -12.92
N PRO A 116 -15.38 25.65 -13.88
CA PRO A 116 -15.25 24.22 -13.63
C PRO A 116 -13.83 23.84 -13.17
N LEU A 117 -13.74 22.92 -12.22
CA LEU A 117 -12.48 22.26 -11.86
C LEU A 117 -12.30 21.03 -12.76
N LYS A 118 -11.06 20.73 -13.16
CA LYS A 118 -10.73 19.55 -13.96
C LYS A 118 -9.41 18.97 -13.51
N GLY A 119 -9.31 17.65 -13.49
CA GLY A 119 -8.09 16.93 -13.17
C GLY A 119 -7.98 15.67 -14.01
N THR A 120 -6.75 15.33 -14.39
CA THR A 120 -6.40 14.06 -15.05
C THR A 120 -5.13 13.54 -14.40
N SER A 121 -5.13 12.29 -13.94
CA SER A 121 -3.95 11.70 -13.33
C SER A 121 -2.83 11.51 -14.36
N VAL A 122 -1.58 11.54 -13.91
CA VAL A 122 -0.40 11.23 -14.74
C VAL A 122 -0.06 9.76 -14.73
N VAL A 123 -0.59 9.02 -13.75
CA VAL A 123 -0.41 7.59 -13.56
C VAL A 123 -1.76 6.91 -13.28
N PRO A 124 -1.93 5.64 -13.68
CA PRO A 124 -3.19 4.93 -13.48
C PRO A 124 -3.38 4.41 -12.05
N TYR A 125 -2.32 4.03 -11.34
CA TYR A 125 -2.42 3.58 -9.94
C TYR A 125 -1.99 4.64 -8.93
N ARG A 126 -2.75 4.71 -7.83
CA ARG A 126 -2.32 5.35 -6.59
C ARG A 126 -2.40 4.32 -5.47
N TYR A 127 -1.24 3.96 -4.92
CA TYR A 127 -1.05 2.83 -4.03
C TYR A 127 -0.97 3.23 -2.54
N HIS A 128 -1.45 2.36 -1.66
CA HIS A 128 -1.29 2.48 -0.21
C HIS A 128 -1.32 1.07 0.41
N TRP A 129 -0.47 0.60 1.32
CA TRP A 129 0.55 1.15 2.21
C TRP A 129 1.62 0.06 2.43
N ASN A 130 2.49 0.16 3.44
CA ASN A 130 3.45 -0.92 3.73
C ASN A 130 2.79 -2.11 4.43
N THR A 131 3.36 -3.30 4.27
CA THR A 131 2.98 -4.46 5.10
C THR A 131 3.24 -4.17 6.58
N VAL A 132 4.35 -3.51 6.94
CA VAL A 132 4.68 -3.22 8.35
C VAL A 132 3.78 -2.17 9.00
N THR A 133 3.06 -1.36 8.21
CA THR A 133 2.06 -0.42 8.73
C THR A 133 0.96 -1.14 9.52
N THR A 134 0.67 -2.40 9.17
CA THR A 134 -0.28 -3.23 9.90
C THR A 134 0.14 -3.54 11.33
N SER A 135 1.43 -3.46 11.64
CA SER A 135 1.98 -3.73 12.97
C SER A 135 2.24 -2.44 13.75
N TYR A 136 2.81 -1.43 13.11
CA TYR A 136 3.12 -0.15 13.78
C TYR A 136 1.91 0.74 14.02
N THR A 137 0.93 0.70 13.12
CA THR A 137 -0.19 1.64 13.13
C THR A 137 -1.52 0.94 13.42
N SER A 138 -1.88 -0.08 12.62
CA SER A 138 -3.26 -0.61 12.62
C SER A 138 -3.47 -1.93 13.36
N ALA A 139 -2.46 -2.42 14.09
CA ALA A 139 -2.52 -3.70 14.80
C ALA A 139 -3.68 -3.80 15.78
N PHE A 140 -4.19 -2.67 16.29
CA PHE A 140 -5.27 -2.61 17.27
C PHE A 140 -6.42 -1.71 16.84
N TRP A 141 -6.53 -1.42 15.55
CA TRP A 141 -7.60 -0.60 15.02
C TRP A 141 -8.96 -1.28 15.10
N SER A 142 -9.96 -0.47 15.41
CA SER A 142 -11.37 -0.81 15.33
C SER A 142 -11.88 -0.67 13.89
N TRP A 143 -13.14 -1.03 13.66
CA TRP A 143 -13.78 -0.74 12.38
C TRP A 143 -13.87 0.76 12.12
N GLU A 144 -14.11 1.58 13.15
CA GLU A 144 -14.26 3.03 13.02
C GLU A 144 -12.96 3.71 12.57
N ASP A 145 -11.80 3.21 13.02
CA ASP A 145 -10.48 3.65 12.56
C ASP A 145 -10.29 3.30 11.08
N TRP A 146 -10.60 2.06 10.70
CA TRP A 146 -10.55 1.59 9.32
C TRP A 146 -11.52 2.32 8.39
N GLU A 147 -12.74 2.60 8.86
CA GLU A 147 -13.74 3.35 8.12
C GLU A 147 -13.24 4.75 7.77
N THR A 148 -12.57 5.38 8.72
CA THR A 148 -11.94 6.70 8.57
C THR A 148 -10.75 6.64 7.61
N GLN A 149 -9.89 5.63 7.75
CA GLN A 149 -8.75 5.40 6.85
C GLN A 149 -9.20 5.18 5.41
N LEU A 150 -10.21 4.34 5.17
CA LEU A 150 -10.70 4.03 3.83
C LEU A 150 -11.36 5.24 3.17
N ASP A 151 -12.14 6.04 3.91
CA ASP A 151 -12.71 7.28 3.40
C ASP A 151 -11.60 8.33 3.09
N TRP A 152 -10.54 8.40 3.91
CA TRP A 152 -9.35 9.23 3.63
C TRP A 152 -8.64 8.76 2.34
N MET A 153 -8.38 7.47 2.21
CA MET A 153 -7.74 6.87 1.02
C MET A 153 -8.53 7.18 -0.25
N ALA A 154 -9.84 6.97 -0.20
CA ALA A 154 -10.76 7.23 -1.30
C ALA A 154 -10.73 8.69 -1.76
N LEU A 155 -10.78 9.64 -0.83
CA LEU A 155 -10.76 11.07 -1.16
C LEU A 155 -9.42 11.51 -1.78
N ARG A 156 -8.29 10.88 -1.43
CA ARG A 156 -7.00 11.08 -2.13
C ARG A 156 -6.84 10.20 -3.38
N ALA A 157 -7.93 9.59 -3.85
CA ALA A 157 -7.98 8.78 -5.06
C ALA A 157 -7.02 7.58 -5.06
N ILE A 158 -6.69 7.02 -3.89
CA ILE A 158 -6.06 5.70 -3.81
C ILE A 158 -7.02 4.69 -4.41
N ASN A 159 -6.51 3.86 -5.33
CA ASN A 159 -7.33 2.88 -6.08
C ASN A 159 -6.72 1.48 -6.07
N LEU A 160 -5.57 1.29 -5.42
CA LEU A 160 -4.91 0.01 -5.22
C LEU A 160 -4.34 -0.01 -3.81
N ALA A 161 -4.70 -0.99 -2.98
CA ALA A 161 -4.19 -1.00 -1.61
C ALA A 161 -4.03 -2.39 -0.97
N LEU A 162 -3.05 -2.54 -0.07
CA LEU A 162 -2.87 -3.80 0.66
C LEU A 162 -4.02 -4.06 1.63
N ALA A 163 -4.47 -5.30 1.68
CA ALA A 163 -5.52 -5.76 2.60
C ALA A 163 -5.05 -7.04 3.34
N TRP A 164 -4.17 -6.85 4.33
CA TRP A 164 -3.52 -7.92 5.10
C TRP A 164 -4.28 -8.38 6.34
N ILE A 165 -5.33 -7.65 6.76
CA ILE A 165 -5.96 -7.87 8.07
C ILE A 165 -6.62 -9.25 8.12
N GLY A 166 -6.42 -9.95 9.23
CA GLY A 166 -7.02 -11.27 9.48
C GLY A 166 -6.39 -12.44 8.71
N VAL A 167 -5.26 -12.25 8.00
CA VAL A 167 -4.60 -13.33 7.23
C VAL A 167 -4.22 -14.54 8.11
N GLU A 168 -4.04 -14.36 9.42
CA GLU A 168 -3.76 -15.44 10.37
C GLU A 168 -4.82 -16.53 10.29
N LYS A 169 -6.08 -16.17 10.03
CA LYS A 169 -7.17 -17.13 9.85
C LYS A 169 -6.87 -18.09 8.72
N ILE A 170 -6.39 -17.58 7.59
CA ILE A 170 -6.02 -18.35 6.41
C ILE A 170 -4.83 -19.25 6.71
N PHE A 171 -3.78 -18.73 7.36
CA PHE A 171 -2.64 -19.55 7.77
C PHE A 171 -3.06 -20.71 8.69
N ILE A 172 -3.87 -20.43 9.72
CA ILE A 172 -4.36 -21.43 10.67
C ILE A 172 -5.17 -22.51 9.95
N GLU A 173 -6.09 -22.12 9.06
CA GLU A 173 -6.91 -23.07 8.31
C GLU A 173 -6.09 -23.93 7.34
N VAL A 174 -5.18 -23.31 6.59
CA VAL A 174 -4.28 -24.02 5.66
C VAL A 174 -3.42 -25.03 6.43
N PHE A 175 -2.81 -24.62 7.54
CA PHE A 175 -1.97 -25.50 8.35
C PHE A 175 -2.77 -26.61 9.05
N THR A 176 -3.99 -26.31 9.50
CA THR A 176 -4.89 -27.32 10.06
C THR A 176 -5.30 -28.34 9.00
N GLU A 177 -5.61 -27.89 7.77
CA GLU A 177 -6.05 -28.75 6.67
C GLU A 177 -4.96 -29.73 6.22
N ILE A 178 -3.69 -29.32 6.23
CA ILE A 178 -2.56 -30.23 5.96
C ILE A 178 -2.20 -31.12 7.17
N GLY A 179 -2.88 -30.96 8.30
CA GLY A 179 -2.80 -31.85 9.46
C GLY A 179 -1.85 -31.41 10.57
N LEU A 180 -1.43 -30.15 10.62
CA LEU A 180 -0.74 -29.58 11.80
C LEU A 180 -1.73 -29.42 12.97
N ASN A 181 -1.23 -29.60 14.19
CA ASN A 181 -2.04 -29.41 15.39
C ASN A 181 -1.90 -27.99 15.94
N ALA A 182 -2.75 -27.63 16.91
CA ALA A 182 -2.80 -26.28 17.46
C ALA A 182 -1.47 -25.81 18.08
N ASP A 183 -0.76 -26.66 18.82
CA ASP A 183 0.51 -26.28 19.46
C ASP A 183 1.60 -25.98 18.42
N GLU A 184 1.61 -26.75 17.34
CA GLU A 184 2.53 -26.56 16.22
C GLU A 184 2.28 -25.24 15.50
N ILE A 185 1.01 -24.90 15.23
CA ILE A 185 0.61 -23.63 14.61
C ILE A 185 0.89 -22.44 15.55
N ASN A 186 0.54 -22.58 16.83
CA ASN A 186 0.77 -21.55 17.85
C ASN A 186 2.25 -21.26 18.10
N SER A 187 3.13 -22.20 17.79
CA SER A 187 4.59 -21.99 17.88
C SER A 187 5.14 -21.12 16.75
N PHE A 188 4.36 -20.91 15.68
CA PHE A 188 4.77 -20.15 14.49
C PHE A 188 4.22 -18.72 14.49
N ILE A 189 2.94 -18.54 14.82
CA ILE A 189 2.27 -17.23 14.74
C ILE A 189 2.77 -16.30 15.86
N SER A 190 3.23 -15.10 15.49
CA SER A 190 3.69 -14.07 16.43
C SER A 190 2.52 -13.32 17.10
N GLY A 191 2.80 -12.41 18.03
CA GLY A 191 1.75 -11.57 18.65
C GLY A 191 1.25 -10.45 17.70
N PRO A 192 0.04 -9.86 17.92
CA PRO A 192 -0.60 -8.95 16.96
C PRO A 192 0.26 -7.77 16.49
N ALA A 193 1.02 -7.15 17.40
CA ALA A 193 1.90 -6.02 17.10
C ALA A 193 3.16 -6.40 16.30
N PHE A 194 3.36 -7.67 15.98
CA PHE A 194 4.57 -8.19 15.33
C PHE A 194 4.26 -9.06 14.10
N LEU A 195 3.01 -9.08 13.65
CA LEU A 195 2.56 -9.99 12.58
C LEU A 195 3.24 -9.68 11.24
N ALA A 196 3.49 -8.41 10.92
CA ALA A 196 4.10 -8.06 9.64
C ALA A 196 5.49 -8.71 9.45
N TRP A 197 6.33 -8.70 10.48
CA TRP A 197 7.64 -9.37 10.42
C TRP A 197 7.55 -10.90 10.47
N ASN A 198 6.44 -11.44 11.00
CA ASN A 198 6.16 -12.87 10.90
C ASN A 198 5.72 -13.27 9.48
N HIS A 199 4.93 -12.43 8.81
CA HIS A 199 4.55 -12.64 7.41
C HIS A 199 5.74 -12.59 6.46
N PHE A 200 6.73 -11.75 6.75
CA PHE A 200 8.02 -11.69 6.03
C PHE A 200 9.02 -12.78 6.44
N GLY A 201 8.69 -13.61 7.44
CA GLY A 201 9.57 -14.66 7.96
C GLY A 201 10.87 -14.13 8.55
N ASN A 202 10.85 -12.92 9.09
CA ASN A 202 11.97 -12.38 9.88
C ASN A 202 11.92 -12.90 11.31
N ILE A 203 10.71 -13.07 11.84
CA ILE A 203 10.46 -13.58 13.19
C ILE A 203 9.35 -14.63 13.18
N GLN A 204 9.31 -15.45 14.22
CA GLN A 204 8.25 -16.42 14.46
C GLN A 204 8.00 -16.58 15.96
N GLY A 205 6.87 -17.20 16.27
CA GLY A 205 6.48 -17.54 17.62
C GLY A 205 6.03 -16.34 18.44
N SER A 206 5.25 -16.62 19.47
CA SER A 206 4.64 -15.56 20.29
C SER A 206 5.46 -15.20 21.52
N TRP A 207 5.47 -13.90 21.84
CA TRP A 207 6.29 -13.29 22.89
C TRP A 207 5.45 -13.05 24.15
N GLY A 208 5.10 -14.13 24.85
CA GLY A 208 4.38 -14.05 26.13
C GLY A 208 3.03 -14.80 26.20
N GLY A 209 2.60 -15.49 25.14
CA GLY A 209 1.42 -16.37 25.15
C GLY A 209 0.85 -16.64 23.76
N SER A 210 0.04 -17.68 23.55
CA SER A 210 -0.52 -18.00 22.22
C SER A 210 -1.49 -16.92 21.70
N MET A 211 -1.56 -16.74 20.38
CA MET A 211 -2.55 -15.89 19.72
C MET A 211 -3.98 -16.31 20.12
N PRO A 212 -4.81 -15.44 20.70
CA PRO A 212 -6.18 -15.81 21.04
C PRO A 212 -7.02 -16.06 19.80
N GLN A 213 -7.74 -17.18 19.74
CA GLN A 213 -8.64 -17.47 18.60
C GLN A 213 -9.70 -16.37 18.40
N SER A 214 -10.20 -15.78 19.50
CA SER A 214 -11.14 -14.66 19.44
C SER A 214 -10.57 -13.42 18.74
N TRP A 215 -9.25 -13.19 18.86
CA TRP A 215 -8.58 -12.13 18.13
C TRP A 215 -8.56 -12.45 16.63
N VAL A 216 -8.11 -13.65 16.26
CA VAL A 216 -8.08 -14.13 14.86
C VAL A 216 -9.45 -14.00 14.20
N ASP A 217 -10.50 -14.48 14.85
CA ASP A 217 -11.86 -14.40 14.32
C ASP A 217 -12.31 -12.94 14.16
N SER A 218 -12.02 -12.08 15.14
CA SER A 218 -12.36 -10.65 15.05
C SER A 218 -11.64 -9.91 13.92
N GLN A 219 -10.38 -10.27 13.63
CA GLN A 219 -9.62 -9.67 12.53
C GLN A 219 -10.12 -10.19 11.17
N SER A 220 -10.54 -11.44 11.08
CA SER A 220 -11.18 -11.99 9.89
C SER A 220 -12.52 -11.30 9.59
N ASP A 221 -13.35 -11.06 10.62
CA ASP A 221 -14.60 -10.30 10.49
C ASP A 221 -14.34 -8.83 10.08
N LEU A 222 -13.27 -8.24 10.60
CA LEU A 222 -12.86 -6.88 10.26
C LEU A 222 -12.43 -6.77 8.79
N GLN A 223 -11.66 -7.74 8.29
CA GLN A 223 -11.21 -7.80 6.91
C GLN A 223 -12.37 -7.87 5.92
N LEU A 224 -13.42 -8.64 6.21
CA LEU A 224 -14.62 -8.67 5.37
C LEU A 224 -15.23 -7.27 5.19
N LYS A 225 -15.35 -6.51 6.28
CA LYS A 225 -15.84 -5.12 6.22
C LYS A 225 -14.90 -4.19 5.45
N ILE A 226 -13.59 -4.37 5.61
CA ILE A 226 -12.58 -3.61 4.87
C ILE A 226 -12.73 -3.86 3.37
N LEU A 227 -12.82 -5.11 2.94
CA LEU A 227 -12.94 -5.47 1.53
C LEU A 227 -14.25 -4.96 0.92
N ASP A 228 -15.38 -5.11 1.63
CA ASP A 228 -16.67 -4.55 1.19
C ASP A 228 -16.58 -3.03 0.96
N ARG A 229 -15.92 -2.31 1.88
CA ARG A 229 -15.74 -0.86 1.76
C ARG A 229 -14.72 -0.47 0.68
N MET A 230 -13.69 -1.28 0.45
CA MET A 230 -12.75 -1.08 -0.65
C MET A 230 -13.47 -1.20 -2.00
N GLU A 231 -14.29 -2.24 -2.20
CA GLU A 231 -15.12 -2.40 -3.40
C GLU A 231 -16.07 -1.20 -3.57
N GLU A 232 -16.78 -0.82 -2.50
CA GLU A 232 -17.67 0.34 -2.49
C GLU A 232 -16.95 1.62 -2.99
N LEU A 233 -15.72 1.85 -2.52
CA LEU A 233 -14.94 3.05 -2.84
C LEU A 233 -14.13 2.93 -4.14
N GLY A 234 -14.22 1.80 -4.85
CA GLY A 234 -13.44 1.56 -6.08
C GLY A 234 -11.94 1.40 -5.83
N ILE A 235 -11.56 0.86 -4.67
CA ILE A 235 -10.19 0.51 -4.29
C ILE A 235 -9.99 -0.97 -4.54
N THR A 236 -9.04 -1.34 -5.41
CA THR A 236 -8.68 -2.74 -5.64
C THR A 236 -7.82 -3.25 -4.49
N PRO A 237 -8.23 -4.31 -3.76
CA PRO A 237 -7.40 -4.88 -2.72
C PRO A 237 -6.23 -5.67 -3.31
N ILE A 238 -5.09 -5.63 -2.64
CA ILE A 238 -3.96 -6.53 -2.84
C ILE A 238 -3.97 -7.49 -1.66
N LEU A 239 -4.27 -8.75 -1.95
CA LEU A 239 -4.35 -9.80 -0.93
C LEU A 239 -3.02 -10.53 -0.78
N PRO A 240 -2.70 -11.05 0.40
CA PRO A 240 -1.49 -11.83 0.61
C PRO A 240 -1.54 -13.17 -0.14
N ALA A 241 -0.41 -13.60 -0.67
CA ALA A 241 -0.17 -14.95 -1.15
C ALA A 241 0.75 -15.69 -0.18
N PHE A 242 0.83 -17.02 -0.29
CA PHE A 242 1.65 -17.84 0.61
C PHE A 242 3.16 -17.59 0.41
N PRO A 243 3.88 -16.99 1.39
CA PRO A 243 5.29 -16.61 1.21
C PRO A 243 6.27 -17.77 1.37
N GLY A 244 5.77 -18.97 1.68
CA GLY A 244 6.58 -20.18 1.87
C GLY A 244 6.97 -20.47 3.32
N PHE A 245 6.80 -19.53 4.25
CA PHE A 245 7.12 -19.72 5.67
C PHE A 245 6.15 -20.69 6.35
N VAL A 246 6.68 -21.59 7.16
CA VAL A 246 5.95 -22.70 7.78
C VAL A 246 6.43 -23.00 9.20
N PRO A 247 5.58 -23.60 10.04
CA PRO A 247 6.00 -24.13 11.33
C PRO A 247 7.17 -25.12 11.20
N ARG A 248 8.14 -25.05 12.12
CA ARG A 248 9.38 -25.86 12.09
C ARG A 248 9.15 -27.38 11.99
N ASN A 249 8.01 -27.83 12.50
CA ASN A 249 7.63 -29.22 12.60
C ASN A 249 6.82 -29.70 11.37
N ILE A 250 6.74 -28.90 10.29
CA ILE A 250 6.04 -29.23 9.04
C ILE A 250 6.42 -30.61 8.47
N SER A 251 7.65 -31.07 8.71
CA SER A 251 8.11 -32.39 8.28
C SER A 251 7.33 -33.56 8.91
N ARG A 252 6.58 -33.34 10.00
CA ARG A 252 5.67 -34.36 10.55
C ARG A 252 4.56 -34.70 9.56
N VAL A 253 4.02 -33.70 8.86
CA VAL A 253 2.94 -33.89 7.88
C VAL A 253 3.50 -34.06 6.46
N PHE A 254 4.67 -33.51 6.18
CA PHE A 254 5.39 -33.68 4.92
C PHE A 254 6.84 -34.19 5.14
N PRO A 255 7.06 -35.50 5.34
CA PRO A 255 8.37 -36.06 5.73
C PRO A 255 9.55 -35.73 4.81
N ASP A 256 9.33 -35.63 3.50
CA ASP A 256 10.38 -35.40 2.50
C ASP A 256 10.35 -33.98 1.91
N ILE A 257 9.86 -33.00 2.68
CA ILE A 257 9.77 -31.62 2.24
C ILE A 257 11.14 -30.94 2.21
N SER A 258 11.43 -30.27 1.10
CA SER A 258 12.64 -29.46 0.94
C SER A 258 12.47 -28.14 1.66
N LEU A 259 13.16 -28.01 2.80
CA LEU A 259 13.11 -26.83 3.66
C LEU A 259 14.41 -26.06 3.63
N SER A 260 14.30 -24.80 4.00
CA SER A 260 15.42 -23.92 4.28
C SER A 260 15.07 -22.99 5.42
N THR A 261 16.08 -22.31 5.94
CA THR A 261 15.94 -21.47 7.14
C THR A 261 16.48 -20.09 6.83
N SER A 262 15.69 -19.07 7.14
CA SER A 262 16.13 -17.68 7.06
C SER A 262 17.33 -17.43 8.00
N PRO A 263 18.20 -16.47 7.69
CA PRO A 263 19.18 -15.98 8.66
C PRO A 263 18.50 -15.47 9.94
N LEU A 264 19.25 -15.38 11.05
CA LEU A 264 18.75 -14.69 12.24
C LEU A 264 18.63 -13.19 11.95
N TRP A 265 17.45 -12.64 12.20
CA TRP A 265 17.15 -11.24 11.95
C TRP A 265 17.33 -10.41 13.23
N SER A 266 17.96 -9.23 13.13
CA SER A 266 18.10 -8.24 14.21
C SER A 266 18.56 -8.77 15.59
N ASN A 267 19.41 -9.80 15.61
CA ASN A 267 19.88 -10.50 16.82
C ASN A 267 18.77 -11.17 17.66
N PHE A 268 17.58 -11.41 17.09
CA PHE A 268 16.59 -12.26 17.73
C PHE A 268 17.18 -13.67 17.91
N PRO A 269 16.90 -14.31 19.05
CA PRO A 269 17.38 -15.66 19.29
C PRO A 269 16.67 -16.64 18.35
N THR A 270 17.27 -17.82 18.15
CA THR A 270 16.74 -18.82 17.22
C THR A 270 15.31 -19.20 17.53
N GLU A 271 14.84 -19.12 18.77
CA GLU A 271 13.44 -19.40 19.14
C GLU A 271 12.44 -18.42 18.52
N LEU A 272 12.87 -17.19 18.19
CA LEU A 272 12.01 -16.10 17.74
C LEU A 272 12.32 -15.62 16.31
N SER A 273 13.30 -16.22 15.63
CA SER A 273 13.71 -15.90 14.25
C SER A 273 14.21 -17.17 13.57
N GLY A 274 14.92 -17.06 12.45
CA GLY A 274 15.36 -18.23 11.68
C GLY A 274 14.16 -19.03 11.16
N ASP A 275 13.25 -18.35 10.48
CA ASP A 275 12.02 -18.96 10.01
C ASP A 275 12.29 -20.07 9.01
N THR A 276 11.55 -21.16 9.16
CA THR A 276 11.60 -22.27 8.22
C THR A 276 10.70 -21.95 7.04
N TYR A 277 11.21 -22.11 5.82
CA TYR A 277 10.43 -21.96 4.60
C TYR A 277 10.59 -23.13 3.66
N ILE A 278 9.55 -23.37 2.88
CA ILE A 278 9.55 -24.37 1.81
C ILE A 278 10.31 -23.78 0.63
N ASN A 279 11.27 -24.54 0.11
CA ASN A 279 11.97 -24.16 -1.11
C ASN A 279 10.96 -24.08 -2.26
N PRO A 280 10.92 -22.98 -3.06
CA PRO A 280 9.99 -22.85 -4.18
C PRO A 280 10.09 -23.97 -5.24
N PHE A 281 11.18 -24.74 -5.22
CA PHE A 281 11.40 -25.93 -6.05
C PHE A 281 10.61 -27.17 -5.59
N ASP A 282 10.13 -27.21 -4.35
CA ASP A 282 9.34 -28.32 -3.84
C ASP A 282 7.89 -28.21 -4.36
N PRO A 283 7.30 -29.28 -4.93
CA PRO A 283 5.92 -29.26 -5.40
C PRO A 283 4.88 -28.84 -4.33
N ARG A 284 5.21 -29.01 -3.04
CA ARG A 284 4.34 -28.64 -1.92
C ARG A 284 4.22 -27.13 -1.76
N PHE A 285 5.19 -26.35 -2.26
CA PHE A 285 5.07 -24.89 -2.34
C PHE A 285 3.87 -24.49 -3.19
N ALA A 286 3.77 -25.02 -4.42
CA ALA A 286 2.64 -24.77 -5.31
C ALA A 286 1.30 -25.33 -4.77
N GLN A 287 1.34 -26.49 -4.09
CA GLN A 287 0.16 -27.05 -3.41
C GLN A 287 -0.39 -26.09 -2.34
N LEU A 288 0.48 -25.58 -1.47
CA LEU A 288 0.08 -24.66 -0.41
C LEU A 288 -0.31 -23.29 -0.95
N GLN A 289 0.38 -22.80 -1.98
CA GLN A 289 0.00 -21.57 -2.67
C GLN A 289 -1.43 -21.63 -3.21
N LYS A 290 -1.79 -22.74 -3.87
CA LYS A 290 -3.15 -22.98 -4.36
C LYS A 290 -4.15 -23.06 -3.23
N LEU A 291 -3.83 -23.79 -2.16
CA LEU A 291 -4.73 -23.92 -1.01
C LEU A 291 -4.97 -22.57 -0.33
N PHE A 292 -3.92 -21.78 -0.12
CA PHE A 292 -3.97 -20.47 0.52
C PHE A 292 -4.83 -19.46 -0.27
N ILE A 293 -4.63 -19.37 -1.59
CA ILE A 293 -5.45 -18.52 -2.46
C ILE A 293 -6.90 -19.04 -2.52
N SER A 294 -7.11 -20.36 -2.62
CA SER A 294 -8.46 -20.92 -2.66
C SER A 294 -9.27 -20.62 -1.39
N LYS A 295 -8.63 -20.67 -0.22
CA LYS A 295 -9.28 -20.32 1.06
C LYS A 295 -9.68 -18.84 1.11
N GLN A 296 -8.82 -17.95 0.62
CA GLN A 296 -9.18 -16.54 0.52
C GLN A 296 -10.31 -16.30 -0.48
N GLN A 297 -10.31 -16.98 -1.63
CA GLN A 297 -11.40 -16.88 -2.61
C GLN A 297 -12.72 -17.47 -2.07
N GLU A 298 -12.66 -18.52 -1.25
CA GLU A 298 -13.84 -19.07 -0.56
C GLU A 298 -14.41 -18.07 0.46
N LEU A 299 -13.54 -17.39 1.21
CA LEU A 299 -13.94 -16.47 2.27
C LEU A 299 -14.37 -15.09 1.75
N TYR A 300 -13.61 -14.54 0.80
CA TYR A 300 -13.77 -13.16 0.32
C TYR A 300 -14.42 -13.06 -1.05
N GLY A 301 -14.49 -14.16 -1.82
CA GLY A 301 -14.84 -14.12 -3.23
C GLY A 301 -13.68 -13.67 -4.13
N ASN A 302 -13.95 -13.49 -5.42
CA ASN A 302 -12.94 -13.08 -6.40
C ASN A 302 -12.81 -11.54 -6.47
N VAL A 303 -12.22 -10.95 -5.42
CA VAL A 303 -12.12 -9.50 -5.24
C VAL A 303 -10.88 -8.87 -5.89
N THR A 304 -9.89 -9.67 -6.30
CA THR A 304 -8.65 -9.19 -6.90
C THR A 304 -7.89 -10.30 -7.63
N ASN A 305 -6.98 -9.88 -8.51
CA ASN A 305 -5.90 -10.72 -9.05
C ASN A 305 -4.52 -10.22 -8.60
N PHE A 306 -4.44 -9.22 -7.71
CA PHE A 306 -3.19 -8.70 -7.18
C PHE A 306 -2.81 -9.41 -5.89
N TRP A 307 -1.67 -10.09 -5.91
CA TRP A 307 -1.19 -10.92 -4.81
C TRP A 307 0.17 -10.46 -4.32
N THR A 308 0.28 -10.06 -3.06
CA THR A 308 1.56 -9.69 -2.44
C THR A 308 2.27 -10.91 -1.87
N LEU A 309 3.56 -11.07 -2.20
CA LEU A 309 4.39 -12.19 -1.74
C LEU A 309 5.85 -11.73 -1.68
N ASP A 310 6.41 -11.66 -0.48
CA ASP A 310 7.79 -11.19 -0.25
C ASP A 310 8.56 -12.17 0.65
N GLN A 311 9.27 -13.12 0.03
CA GLN A 311 10.02 -14.17 0.76
C GLN A 311 11.38 -13.69 1.27
N PHE A 312 11.97 -12.66 0.65
CA PHE A 312 13.36 -12.24 0.91
C PHE A 312 13.44 -10.81 1.44
N ASN A 313 12.39 -10.33 2.10
CA ASN A 313 12.40 -9.04 2.77
C ASN A 313 13.37 -9.11 3.97
N GLU A 314 14.53 -8.44 3.84
CA GLU A 314 15.63 -8.49 4.82
C GLU A 314 16.11 -9.90 5.18
N ASN A 315 15.88 -10.84 4.26
CA ASN A 315 16.29 -12.23 4.34
C ASN A 315 17.06 -12.57 3.07
N GLN A 316 18.21 -13.22 3.17
CA GLN A 316 18.97 -13.62 1.99
C GLN A 316 18.46 -14.97 1.44
N PRO A 317 18.31 -15.10 0.10
CA PRO A 317 18.16 -16.41 -0.53
C PRO A 317 19.38 -17.31 -0.26
N LEU A 318 19.19 -18.64 -0.35
CA LEU A 318 20.26 -19.63 -0.10
C LEU A 318 21.50 -19.46 -0.98
N SER A 319 21.32 -18.96 -2.20
CA SER A 319 22.40 -18.70 -3.15
C SER A 319 22.16 -17.40 -3.90
N GLY A 320 23.25 -16.70 -4.19
CA GLY A 320 23.26 -15.55 -5.09
C GLY A 320 23.62 -15.91 -6.54
N ASP A 321 23.64 -17.20 -6.89
CA ASP A 321 23.85 -17.65 -8.26
C ASP A 321 22.67 -17.22 -9.14
N LEU A 322 22.96 -16.66 -10.31
CA LEU A 322 21.95 -16.10 -11.20
C LEU A 322 20.87 -17.12 -11.56
N GLY A 323 21.27 -18.32 -12.01
CA GLY A 323 20.32 -19.38 -12.33
C GLY A 323 19.48 -19.86 -11.15
N TYR A 324 20.01 -19.80 -9.92
CA TYR A 324 19.23 -20.11 -8.72
C TYR A 324 18.14 -19.04 -8.51
N LEU A 325 18.53 -17.76 -8.50
CA LEU A 325 17.60 -16.63 -8.29
C LEU A 325 16.50 -16.58 -9.36
N GLN A 326 16.86 -16.80 -10.63
CA GLN A 326 15.89 -16.87 -11.72
C GLN A 326 14.87 -17.99 -11.52
N ASN A 327 15.33 -19.17 -11.09
CA ASN A 327 14.44 -20.31 -10.89
C ASN A 327 13.56 -20.15 -9.65
N VAL A 328 14.06 -19.50 -8.59
CA VAL A 328 13.27 -19.17 -7.41
C VAL A 328 12.05 -18.33 -7.79
N SER A 329 12.27 -17.19 -8.44
CA SER A 329 11.17 -16.32 -8.86
C SER A 329 10.28 -16.95 -9.93
N HIS A 330 10.85 -17.74 -10.85
CA HIS A 330 10.07 -18.48 -11.85
C HIS A 330 9.10 -19.49 -11.23
N ASN A 331 9.57 -20.24 -10.23
CA ASN A 331 8.73 -21.22 -9.53
C ASN A 331 7.67 -20.53 -8.67
N THR A 332 8.01 -19.43 -7.99
CA THR A 332 7.03 -18.61 -7.26
C THR A 332 5.95 -18.07 -8.18
N TRP A 333 6.34 -17.47 -9.32
CA TRP A 333 5.39 -17.01 -10.33
C TRP A 333 4.52 -18.15 -10.87
N THR A 334 5.10 -19.30 -11.21
CA THR A 334 4.34 -20.46 -11.70
C THR A 334 3.34 -20.97 -10.67
N ALA A 335 3.72 -20.98 -9.38
CA ALA A 335 2.82 -21.37 -8.29
C ALA A 335 1.65 -20.39 -8.14
N LEU A 336 1.90 -19.07 -8.26
CA LEU A 336 0.85 -18.05 -8.29
C LEU A 336 -0.09 -18.25 -9.48
N LYS A 337 0.45 -18.39 -10.71
CA LYS A 337 -0.36 -18.61 -11.92
C LYS A 337 -1.16 -19.91 -11.89
N ALA A 338 -0.67 -20.94 -11.18
CA ALA A 338 -1.39 -22.19 -10.99
C ALA A 338 -2.58 -22.07 -10.02
N ALA A 339 -2.53 -21.11 -9.10
CA ALA A 339 -3.60 -20.80 -8.16
C ALA A 339 -4.63 -19.82 -8.77
N ASP A 340 -4.13 -18.80 -9.48
CA ASP A 340 -4.92 -17.79 -10.19
C ASP A 340 -4.26 -17.48 -11.55
N PRO A 341 -4.85 -17.92 -12.68
CA PRO A 341 -4.31 -17.68 -14.02
C PRO A 341 -4.15 -16.22 -14.41
N ASP A 342 -4.81 -15.29 -13.73
CA ASP A 342 -4.73 -13.84 -13.99
C ASP A 342 -3.87 -13.12 -12.93
N ALA A 343 -3.23 -13.88 -12.02
CA ALA A 343 -2.45 -13.33 -10.92
C ALA A 343 -1.36 -12.35 -11.40
N VAL A 344 -1.29 -11.21 -10.72
CA VAL A 344 -0.22 -10.23 -10.75
C VAL A 344 0.51 -10.30 -9.41
N TRP A 345 1.79 -10.65 -9.46
CA TRP A 345 2.66 -10.66 -8.29
C TRP A 345 3.09 -9.24 -7.92
N VAL A 346 2.54 -8.73 -6.82
CA VAL A 346 2.98 -7.47 -6.22
C VAL A 346 4.16 -7.74 -5.28
N MET A 347 5.30 -7.09 -5.50
CA MET A 347 6.52 -7.33 -4.74
C MET A 347 7.17 -6.02 -4.29
N GLN A 348 7.62 -5.98 -3.05
CA GLN A 348 8.42 -4.88 -2.52
C GLN A 348 9.86 -4.96 -3.06
N ALA A 349 10.31 -3.92 -3.75
CA ALA A 349 11.70 -3.82 -4.20
C ALA A 349 12.68 -3.44 -3.06
N TRP A 350 12.21 -3.40 -1.80
CA TRP A 350 13.00 -3.05 -0.62
C TRP A 350 14.26 -3.89 -0.49
N LEU A 351 14.15 -5.20 -0.75
CA LEU A 351 15.28 -6.13 -0.66
C LEU A 351 16.48 -5.70 -1.52
N PHE A 352 16.23 -5.03 -2.66
CA PHE A 352 17.29 -4.50 -3.51
C PHE A 352 18.02 -3.34 -2.83
N SER A 353 17.31 -2.50 -2.05
CA SER A 353 17.89 -1.39 -1.30
C SER A 353 18.55 -1.85 0.00
N SER A 354 17.86 -2.67 0.80
CA SER A 354 18.27 -3.04 2.16
C SER A 354 19.50 -3.93 2.21
N ASP A 355 19.72 -4.75 1.18
CA ASP A 355 20.94 -5.53 1.00
C ASP A 355 21.51 -5.34 -0.41
N SER A 356 21.88 -4.10 -0.72
CA SER A 356 22.49 -3.75 -2.01
C SER A 356 23.84 -4.44 -2.26
N ALA A 357 24.49 -4.96 -1.20
CA ALA A 357 25.72 -5.73 -1.32
C ALA A 357 25.45 -7.13 -1.90
N PHE A 358 24.36 -7.79 -1.48
CA PHE A 358 23.90 -9.01 -2.11
C PHE A 358 23.22 -8.73 -3.45
N TRP A 359 22.29 -7.78 -3.54
CA TRP A 359 21.50 -7.51 -4.73
C TRP A 359 22.21 -6.60 -5.73
N SER A 360 23.20 -7.17 -6.43
CA SER A 360 23.82 -6.58 -7.62
C SER A 360 22.83 -6.50 -8.78
N ASN A 361 23.12 -5.63 -9.77
CA ASN A 361 22.24 -5.47 -10.92
C ASN A 361 22.02 -6.79 -11.69
N ASP A 362 23.06 -7.62 -11.88
CA ASP A 362 22.93 -8.93 -12.54
C ASP A 362 22.00 -9.88 -11.77
N ARG A 363 22.06 -9.87 -10.43
CA ARG A 363 21.20 -10.68 -9.56
C ARG A 363 19.76 -10.21 -9.61
N ILE A 364 19.55 -8.89 -9.62
CA ILE A 364 18.21 -8.29 -9.75
C ILE A 364 17.63 -8.63 -11.12
N GLU A 365 18.38 -8.42 -12.20
CA GLU A 365 17.95 -8.76 -13.56
C GLU A 365 17.59 -10.24 -13.69
N SER A 366 18.44 -11.12 -13.14
CA SER A 366 18.20 -12.56 -13.18
C SER A 366 16.98 -12.98 -12.37
N PHE A 367 16.79 -12.42 -11.17
CA PHE A 367 15.62 -12.69 -10.34
C PHE A 367 14.34 -12.18 -11.01
N LEU A 368 14.30 -10.94 -11.48
CA LEU A 368 13.13 -10.40 -12.20
C LEU A 368 12.89 -11.13 -13.53
N GLY A 369 13.95 -11.60 -14.19
CA GLY A 369 13.89 -12.39 -15.43
C GLY A 369 13.27 -13.78 -15.29
N GLY A 370 13.01 -14.26 -14.06
CA GLY A 370 12.24 -15.49 -13.83
C GLY A 370 10.75 -15.34 -14.15
N ILE A 371 10.25 -14.10 -14.24
CA ILE A 371 8.87 -13.78 -14.61
C ILE A 371 8.85 -13.36 -16.09
N PRO A 372 8.45 -14.24 -17.02
CA PRO A 372 8.58 -13.97 -18.46
C PRO A 372 7.54 -12.97 -19.00
N VAL A 373 6.41 -12.80 -18.31
CA VAL A 373 5.34 -11.89 -18.68
C VAL A 373 5.41 -10.65 -17.79
N ASN A 374 5.77 -9.50 -18.37
CA ASN A 374 5.97 -8.29 -17.56
C ASN A 374 4.70 -7.85 -16.80
N SER A 375 3.52 -8.00 -17.39
CA SER A 375 2.25 -7.63 -16.76
C SER A 375 1.81 -8.57 -15.62
N ASP A 376 2.46 -9.72 -15.44
CA ASP A 376 2.20 -10.63 -14.31
C ASP A 376 2.96 -10.19 -13.04
N MET A 377 3.62 -9.03 -13.05
CA MET A 377 4.33 -8.49 -11.90
C MET A 377 4.08 -6.98 -11.77
N LEU A 378 4.01 -6.51 -10.53
CA LEU A 378 3.98 -5.11 -10.17
C LEU A 378 4.98 -4.84 -9.05
N LEU A 379 5.99 -4.04 -9.33
CA LEU A 379 7.05 -3.72 -8.36
C LEU A 379 6.72 -2.44 -7.59
N LEU A 380 6.90 -2.47 -6.28
CA LEU A 380 6.86 -1.29 -5.44
C LEU A 380 8.31 -0.82 -5.23
N ASP A 381 8.72 0.26 -5.89
CA ASP A 381 10.00 0.91 -5.60
C ASP A 381 9.86 1.65 -4.26
N LEU A 382 10.04 0.88 -3.18
CA LEU A 382 9.46 1.16 -1.86
C LEU A 382 9.96 2.48 -1.24
N PHE A 383 11.14 2.95 -1.64
CA PHE A 383 11.83 4.10 -1.06
C PHE A 383 12.35 5.04 -2.15
N ALA A 384 11.51 5.34 -3.14
CA ALA A 384 11.93 5.99 -4.37
C ALA A 384 12.29 7.48 -4.19
N GLU A 385 11.82 8.11 -3.10
CA GLU A 385 12.18 9.48 -2.75
C GLU A 385 13.64 9.60 -2.32
N SER A 386 14.24 8.56 -1.72
CA SER A 386 15.58 8.65 -1.14
C SER A 386 16.58 7.63 -1.72
N ALA A 387 16.13 6.42 -2.02
CA ALA A 387 16.94 5.35 -2.61
C ALA A 387 16.22 4.65 -3.79
N PRO A 388 15.93 5.37 -4.90
CA PRO A 388 15.22 4.80 -6.05
C PRO A 388 15.97 3.66 -6.72
N GLN A 389 15.35 2.48 -6.78
CA GLN A 389 15.92 1.30 -7.41
C GLN A 389 15.69 1.28 -8.93
N TRP A 390 14.65 1.96 -9.42
CA TRP A 390 14.33 2.03 -10.85
C TRP A 390 15.48 2.58 -11.71
N LEU A 391 16.28 3.51 -11.16
CA LEU A 391 17.42 4.12 -11.86
C LEU A 391 18.51 3.11 -12.22
N ARG A 392 18.86 2.22 -11.28
CA ARG A 392 19.94 1.24 -11.49
C ARG A 392 19.49 -0.07 -12.11
N THR A 393 18.18 -0.30 -12.17
CA THR A 393 17.56 -1.51 -12.76
C THR A 393 16.98 -1.26 -14.15
N ASN A 394 17.32 -0.11 -14.76
CA ASN A 394 16.80 0.30 -16.08
C ASN A 394 15.26 0.20 -16.13
N SER A 395 14.60 0.86 -15.16
CA SER A 395 13.15 0.82 -15.00
C SER A 395 12.63 -0.61 -14.78
N PHE A 396 13.29 -1.35 -13.88
CA PHE A 396 13.01 -2.75 -13.57
C PHE A 396 12.88 -3.64 -14.82
N TYR A 397 13.75 -3.41 -15.80
CA TYR A 397 13.82 -4.19 -17.04
C TYR A 397 12.47 -4.26 -17.79
N GLY A 398 11.68 -3.19 -17.69
CA GLY A 398 10.38 -3.03 -18.37
C GLY A 398 9.19 -3.63 -17.63
N LYS A 399 9.37 -4.15 -16.41
CA LYS A 399 8.24 -4.55 -15.55
C LYS A 399 7.48 -3.32 -15.04
N PRO A 400 6.14 -3.38 -14.93
CA PRO A 400 5.36 -2.34 -14.29
C PRO A 400 5.83 -2.09 -12.86
N TRP A 401 5.92 -0.83 -12.47
CA TRP A 401 6.33 -0.44 -11.12
C TRP A 401 5.64 0.83 -10.64
N ILE A 402 5.63 1.02 -9.32
CA ILE A 402 5.07 2.17 -8.61
C ILE A 402 6.20 2.90 -7.89
N TRP A 403 6.29 4.22 -8.10
CA TRP A 403 7.18 5.10 -7.35
C TRP A 403 6.56 5.34 -5.97
N CYS A 404 7.21 4.85 -4.90
CA CYS A 404 6.66 4.95 -3.57
C CYS A 404 7.46 5.91 -2.67
N GLU A 405 6.74 6.66 -1.84
CA GLU A 405 7.29 7.43 -0.72
C GLU A 405 7.22 6.59 0.57
N LEU A 406 8.38 6.17 1.07
CA LEU A 406 8.49 5.48 2.36
C LEU A 406 8.34 6.49 3.49
N HIS A 407 9.16 7.53 3.49
CA HIS A 407 9.18 8.66 4.42
C HIS A 407 9.42 8.30 5.90
N ASP A 408 8.56 7.50 6.52
CA ASP A 408 8.64 7.11 7.93
C ASP A 408 9.13 5.68 8.12
N TYR A 409 9.88 5.51 9.21
CA TYR A 409 10.41 4.23 9.69
C TYR A 409 9.99 4.03 11.15
N GLY A 410 9.29 2.95 11.45
CA GLY A 410 8.87 2.56 12.80
C GLY A 410 7.88 3.50 13.50
N GLY A 411 7.23 4.44 12.81
CA GLY A 411 6.37 5.45 13.41
C GLY A 411 7.14 6.50 14.21
N ASN A 412 8.37 6.84 13.80
CA ASN A 412 9.20 7.78 14.55
C ASN A 412 8.68 9.20 14.38
N MET A 413 8.32 9.87 15.47
CA MET A 413 7.76 11.21 15.41
C MET A 413 8.84 12.28 15.16
N GLY A 414 8.53 13.24 14.29
CA GLY A 414 9.35 14.41 14.01
C GLY A 414 8.91 15.10 12.73
N LEU A 415 9.34 16.34 12.51
CA LEU A 415 9.03 17.07 11.29
C LEU A 415 10.08 16.76 10.22
N TYR A 416 9.65 16.18 9.11
CA TYR A 416 10.53 15.77 8.03
C TYR A 416 9.79 15.69 6.69
N GLY A 417 10.51 15.98 5.61
CA GLY A 417 10.04 15.76 4.25
C GLY A 417 11.12 16.02 3.23
N GLN A 418 10.87 15.56 2.00
CA GLN A 418 11.73 15.77 0.83
C GLN A 418 10.90 16.31 -0.33
N ILE A 419 10.35 17.52 -0.18
CA ILE A 419 9.46 18.17 -1.15
C ILE A 419 9.99 18.06 -2.59
N GLU A 420 11.25 18.40 -2.84
CA GLU A 420 11.83 18.34 -4.18
C GLU A 420 11.81 16.92 -4.75
N ASN A 421 12.08 15.91 -3.94
CA ASN A 421 12.10 14.51 -4.39
C ASN A 421 10.67 14.03 -4.72
N VAL A 422 9.70 14.37 -3.88
CA VAL A 422 8.29 14.00 -4.07
C VAL A 422 7.65 14.70 -5.27
N THR A 423 8.08 15.93 -5.60
CA THR A 423 7.46 16.73 -6.69
C THR A 423 8.24 16.70 -8.00
N ILE A 424 9.56 16.85 -7.96
CA ILE A 424 10.41 16.92 -9.16
C ILE A 424 10.81 15.53 -9.61
N ASN A 425 11.38 14.71 -8.71
CA ASN A 425 11.95 13.41 -9.09
C ASN A 425 10.88 12.40 -9.49
N SER A 426 9.70 12.42 -8.85
CA SER A 426 8.55 11.61 -9.26
C SER A 426 8.12 11.92 -10.70
N MET A 427 8.11 13.19 -11.08
CA MET A 427 7.79 13.62 -12.44
C MET A 427 8.93 13.36 -13.44
N ASP A 428 10.19 13.34 -12.98
CA ASP A 428 11.29 12.83 -13.79
C ASP A 428 11.13 11.34 -14.07
N ALA A 429 10.66 10.54 -13.12
CA ALA A 429 10.36 9.13 -13.36
C ALA A 429 9.26 8.96 -14.42
N VAL A 430 8.17 9.75 -14.36
CA VAL A 430 7.11 9.76 -15.40
C VAL A 430 7.66 10.08 -16.79
N ARG A 431 8.63 11.00 -16.89
CA ARG A 431 9.24 11.36 -18.19
C ARG A 431 10.19 10.30 -18.73
N ASN A 432 10.89 9.58 -17.86
CA ASN A 432 12.02 8.73 -18.23
C ASN A 432 11.72 7.22 -18.15
N SER A 433 10.56 6.83 -17.65
CA SER A 433 10.14 5.43 -17.55
C SER A 433 8.77 5.21 -18.19
N SER A 434 8.72 4.35 -19.20
CA SER A 434 7.45 3.91 -19.80
C SER A 434 6.77 2.78 -19.01
N SER A 435 7.44 2.17 -18.03
CA SER A 435 6.88 1.11 -17.20
C SER A 435 6.48 1.59 -15.80
N LEU A 436 6.63 2.87 -15.49
CA LEU A 436 6.02 3.49 -14.32
C LEU A 436 4.49 3.52 -14.49
N VAL A 437 3.77 2.93 -13.55
CA VAL A 437 2.31 2.82 -13.59
C VAL A 437 1.62 3.38 -12.34
N GLY A 438 2.36 3.94 -11.40
CA GLY A 438 1.73 4.49 -10.19
C GLY A 438 2.63 5.32 -9.32
N PHE A 439 1.98 6.09 -8.44
CA PHE A 439 2.58 6.66 -7.25
C PHE A 439 2.00 5.96 -6.01
N GLY A 440 2.77 5.87 -4.92
CA GLY A 440 2.32 5.13 -3.74
C GLY A 440 2.89 5.68 -2.45
N LEU A 441 2.18 5.42 -1.36
CA LEU A 441 2.67 5.68 0.00
C LEU A 441 3.02 4.35 0.65
N THR A 442 4.19 4.26 1.28
CA THR A 442 4.75 3.01 1.83
C THR A 442 5.33 3.19 3.22
N MET A 443 4.91 4.20 3.95
CA MET A 443 5.34 4.48 5.32
C MET A 443 5.20 3.30 6.28
N GLU A 444 6.20 3.12 7.15
CA GLU A 444 6.12 2.10 8.17
C GLU A 444 5.08 2.44 9.25
N GLY A 445 4.99 3.71 9.66
CA GLY A 445 3.96 4.23 10.57
C GLY A 445 3.26 5.47 10.00
N GLN A 446 2.21 5.93 10.67
CA GLN A 446 1.58 7.23 10.39
C GLN A 446 1.88 8.15 11.59
N GLU A 447 2.73 9.16 11.41
CA GLU A 447 3.40 9.90 12.51
C GLU A 447 3.25 11.43 12.45
N GLY A 448 2.40 11.94 11.55
CA GLY A 448 1.91 13.32 11.59
C GLY A 448 2.38 14.24 10.46
N ASN A 449 3.30 13.80 9.59
CA ASN A 449 3.73 14.56 8.42
C ASN A 449 2.73 14.48 7.25
N GLU A 450 1.42 14.49 7.55
CA GLU A 450 0.30 14.29 6.60
C GLU A 450 0.44 15.05 5.27
N ILE A 451 0.96 16.28 5.31
CA ILE A 451 1.15 17.13 4.13
C ILE A 451 2.11 16.52 3.09
N MET A 452 3.09 15.72 3.50
CA MET A 452 4.03 15.08 2.58
C MET A 452 3.33 13.98 1.78
N TYR A 453 2.51 13.18 2.47
CA TYR A 453 1.73 12.12 1.84
C TYR A 453 0.65 12.67 0.90
N ASP A 454 -0.06 13.72 1.32
CA ASP A 454 -1.01 14.41 0.42
C ASP A 454 -0.28 15.01 -0.79
N LEU A 455 0.92 15.56 -0.62
CA LEU A 455 1.69 16.18 -1.71
C LEU A 455 2.02 15.18 -2.82
N LEU A 456 2.43 13.94 -2.50
CA LEU A 456 2.67 12.92 -3.54
C LEU A 456 1.37 12.52 -4.24
N LEU A 457 0.30 12.31 -3.48
CA LEU A 457 -0.99 11.90 -4.05
C LEU A 457 -1.58 13.01 -4.95
N ASP A 458 -1.45 14.28 -4.56
CA ASP A 458 -1.83 15.42 -5.39
C ASP A 458 -0.88 15.60 -6.59
N GLN A 459 0.41 15.28 -6.45
CA GLN A 459 1.36 15.27 -7.57
C GLN A 459 0.93 14.27 -8.66
N ALA A 460 0.23 13.19 -8.30
CA ALA A 460 -0.35 12.23 -9.26
C ALA A 460 -1.39 12.88 -10.20
N TRP A 461 -1.89 14.08 -9.88
CA TRP A 461 -2.88 14.84 -10.67
C TRP A 461 -2.28 16.06 -11.37
N SER A 462 -0.95 16.24 -11.30
CA SER A 462 -0.24 17.35 -11.93
C SER A 462 0.85 16.86 -12.87
N PRO A 463 0.80 17.19 -14.18
CA PRO A 463 1.85 16.83 -15.15
C PRO A 463 3.15 17.64 -14.99
N LYS A 464 3.20 18.55 -14.01
CA LYS A 464 4.36 19.37 -13.66
C LYS A 464 4.60 19.28 -12.15
N PRO A 465 5.85 19.48 -11.68
CA PRO A 465 6.10 19.64 -10.25
C PRO A 465 5.16 20.69 -9.64
N ILE A 466 4.52 20.36 -8.53
CA ILE A 466 3.60 21.24 -7.83
C ILE A 466 4.35 22.47 -7.29
N ASP A 467 3.74 23.66 -7.42
CA ASP A 467 4.20 24.86 -6.72
C ASP A 467 3.90 24.73 -5.22
N THR A 468 4.94 24.44 -4.43
CA THR A 468 4.77 24.10 -3.03
C THR A 468 4.44 25.28 -2.13
N GLU A 469 4.75 26.52 -2.54
CA GLU A 469 4.33 27.71 -1.79
C GLU A 469 2.80 27.84 -1.82
N THR A 470 2.22 27.81 -3.01
CA THR A 470 0.76 27.80 -3.19
C THR A 470 0.11 26.58 -2.54
N TYR A 471 0.70 25.40 -2.73
CA TYR A 471 0.17 24.15 -2.17
C TYR A 471 0.09 24.19 -0.64
N PHE A 472 1.17 24.57 0.06
CA PHE A 472 1.17 24.64 1.51
C PHE A 472 0.19 25.70 2.01
N HIS A 473 0.08 26.84 1.34
CA HIS A 473 -0.92 27.85 1.67
C HIS A 473 -2.35 27.29 1.60
N ASP A 474 -2.68 26.58 0.52
CA ASP A 474 -4.02 26.04 0.30
C ASP A 474 -4.33 24.88 1.25
N TRP A 475 -3.35 24.00 1.50
CA TRP A 475 -3.47 22.91 2.47
C TRP A 475 -3.74 23.43 3.89
N VAL A 476 -3.02 24.48 4.31
CA VAL A 476 -3.24 25.16 5.61
C VAL A 476 -4.64 25.79 5.66
N SER A 477 -5.11 26.34 4.54
CA SER A 477 -6.46 26.92 4.45
C SER A 477 -7.55 25.86 4.62
N ALA A 478 -7.40 24.70 3.99
CA ALA A 478 -8.33 23.58 4.14
C ALA A 478 -8.31 22.99 5.56
N ARG A 479 -7.14 22.90 6.18
CA ARG A 479 -6.99 22.28 7.52
C ARG A 479 -7.47 23.16 8.67
N TYR A 480 -7.24 24.48 8.60
CA TYR A 480 -7.50 25.41 9.70
C TYR A 480 -8.57 26.46 9.39
N GLY A 481 -9.08 26.49 8.16
CA GLY A 481 -9.99 27.52 7.67
C GLY A 481 -9.28 28.81 7.24
N THR A 482 -10.05 29.79 6.79
CA THR A 482 -9.52 31.02 6.15
C THR A 482 -9.52 32.26 7.05
N LYS A 483 -9.97 32.15 8.31
CA LYS A 483 -10.09 33.30 9.22
C LYS A 483 -8.88 33.42 10.14
N ASN A 484 -8.23 34.60 10.16
CA ASN A 484 -7.12 34.94 11.05
C ASN A 484 -5.88 34.00 10.95
N VAL A 485 -5.63 33.44 9.77
CA VAL A 485 -4.61 32.41 9.53
C VAL A 485 -3.24 32.93 9.08
N LYS A 486 -3.04 34.25 9.03
CA LYS A 486 -1.77 34.86 8.57
C LYS A 486 -0.55 34.34 9.33
N SER A 487 -0.63 34.24 10.66
CA SER A 487 0.47 33.70 11.47
C SER A 487 0.70 32.21 11.23
N LEU A 488 -0.34 31.44 10.90
CA LEU A 488 -0.20 30.03 10.52
C LEU A 488 0.55 29.90 9.21
N TYR A 489 0.19 30.68 8.18
CA TYR A 489 0.92 30.68 6.91
C TYR A 489 2.40 31.04 7.10
N THR A 490 2.70 32.05 7.92
CA THR A 490 4.10 32.38 8.24
C THR A 490 4.83 31.22 8.91
N GLY A 491 4.17 30.51 9.84
CA GLY A 491 4.75 29.33 10.48
C GLY A 491 5.02 28.20 9.49
N TRP A 492 4.03 27.83 8.68
CA TRP A 492 4.17 26.79 7.66
C TRP A 492 5.17 27.13 6.57
N GLU A 493 5.26 28.40 6.17
CA GLU A 493 6.27 28.88 5.23
C GLU A 493 7.69 28.83 5.80
N LEU A 494 7.86 28.94 7.13
CA LEU A 494 9.16 28.67 7.76
C LEU A 494 9.50 27.18 7.72
N LEU A 495 8.51 26.30 7.90
CA LEU A 495 8.70 24.84 7.92
C LEU A 495 8.95 24.25 6.53
N ARG A 496 8.27 24.77 5.51
CA ARG A 496 8.27 24.25 4.13
C ARG A 496 9.68 24.13 3.53
N PRO A 497 10.50 25.19 3.41
CA PRO A 497 11.85 25.08 2.86
C PRO A 497 12.87 24.52 3.85
N THR A 498 12.46 24.18 5.08
CA THR A 498 13.33 23.71 6.15
C THR A 498 13.08 22.24 6.45
N VAL A 499 12.21 21.91 7.41
CA VAL A 499 11.96 20.54 7.87
C VAL A 499 11.38 19.67 6.76
N PHE A 500 10.54 20.25 5.90
CA PHE A 500 9.87 19.52 4.82
C PHE A 500 10.66 19.48 3.50
N ASN A 501 11.80 20.18 3.38
CA ASN A 501 12.64 20.11 2.17
C ASN A 501 14.09 19.71 2.50
N ASN A 502 14.26 18.51 3.04
CA ASN A 502 15.59 17.94 3.25
C ASN A 502 16.21 17.48 1.92
N THR A 503 17.25 18.21 1.49
CA THR A 503 18.07 17.86 0.31
C THR A 503 19.33 17.08 0.66
N ASN A 504 19.60 16.84 1.96
CA ASN A 504 20.73 16.04 2.40
C ASN A 504 20.36 14.55 2.43
N LEU A 505 20.72 13.83 1.36
CA LEU A 505 20.44 12.40 1.19
C LEU A 505 21.26 11.46 2.09
N THR A 506 22.08 12.00 3.00
CA THR A 506 22.64 11.18 4.10
C THR A 506 21.68 11.05 5.28
N ILE A 507 20.62 11.85 5.31
CA ILE A 507 19.55 11.84 6.32
C ILE A 507 18.27 11.47 5.57
N THR A 508 17.90 10.20 5.61
CA THR A 508 16.86 9.67 4.71
C THR A 508 15.58 9.31 5.46
N ALA A 509 15.42 9.80 6.69
CA ALA A 509 14.25 9.55 7.52
C ALA A 509 14.09 10.68 8.55
N VAL A 510 12.96 10.64 9.26
CA VAL A 510 12.67 11.52 10.40
C VAL A 510 13.83 11.50 11.42
N PRO A 511 14.44 12.67 11.74
CA PRO A 511 15.48 12.74 12.77
C PRO A 511 14.96 12.39 14.16
N LYS A 512 15.57 11.40 14.81
CA LYS A 512 15.26 10.98 16.18
C LYS A 512 15.70 12.02 17.20
N SER A 513 14.82 12.29 18.16
CA SER A 513 15.20 13.03 19.35
C SER A 513 16.21 12.25 20.18
N ILE A 514 17.25 12.91 20.70
CA ILE A 514 18.17 12.27 21.65
C ILE A 514 17.47 11.80 22.93
N LEU A 515 16.26 12.31 23.21
CA LEU A 515 15.42 11.89 24.34
C LEU A 515 14.83 10.48 24.15
N GLU A 516 14.76 9.98 22.92
CA GLU A 516 14.27 8.63 22.59
C GLU A 516 15.36 7.57 22.66
N LEU A 517 16.64 7.99 22.75
CA LEU A 517 17.77 7.09 22.75
C LEU A 517 18.15 6.67 24.17
N VAL A 518 18.70 5.46 24.29
CA VAL A 518 19.31 4.99 25.54
C VAL A 518 20.39 6.01 25.97
N PRO A 519 20.33 6.54 27.21
CA PRO A 519 21.27 7.56 27.67
C PRO A 519 22.73 7.12 27.52
N SER A 520 23.55 7.98 26.91
CA SER A 520 24.97 7.74 26.69
C SER A 520 25.74 9.07 26.65
N ILE A 521 27.01 9.07 27.08
CA ILE A 521 27.90 10.22 26.95
C ILE A 521 28.50 10.37 25.55
N SER A 522 28.31 9.38 24.68
CA SER A 522 28.83 9.37 23.31
C SER A 522 27.83 8.75 22.33
N GLY A 523 27.99 9.08 21.05
CA GLY A 523 27.21 8.49 19.97
C GLY A 523 25.74 8.90 19.93
N LEU A 524 25.29 9.92 20.66
CA LEU A 524 23.89 10.41 20.57
C LEU A 524 23.67 11.43 19.44
N LEU A 525 24.72 12.09 18.97
CA LEU A 525 24.65 13.18 17.97
C LEU A 525 25.34 12.77 16.68
N GLY A 526 24.93 13.37 15.56
CA GLY A 526 25.57 13.20 14.27
C GLY A 526 25.31 11.85 13.60
N ARG A 527 24.28 11.10 14.03
CA ARG A 527 23.87 9.87 13.34
C ARG A 527 23.21 10.22 12.01
N THR A 528 23.54 9.47 10.96
CA THR A 528 22.97 9.54 9.61
C THR A 528 22.22 8.24 9.28
N GLY A 529 21.64 8.12 8.09
CA GLY A 529 20.84 6.96 7.65
C GLY A 529 19.36 7.08 8.01
N HIS A 530 18.69 5.95 8.22
CA HIS A 530 17.25 5.85 8.51
C HIS A 530 16.90 5.93 10.02
N HIS A 531 17.91 6.03 10.90
CA HIS A 531 17.75 6.44 12.30
C HIS A 531 18.65 7.63 12.64
N PRO A 532 18.53 8.75 11.91
CA PRO A 532 19.45 9.87 12.05
C PRO A 532 19.17 10.65 13.34
N THR A 533 20.20 11.28 13.90
CA THR A 533 20.06 12.32 14.95
C THR A 533 20.63 13.66 14.47
N THR A 534 21.16 13.68 13.25
CA THR A 534 21.64 14.89 12.59
C THR A 534 20.42 15.71 12.18
N ILE A 535 20.38 16.96 12.63
CA ILE A 535 19.37 17.93 12.23
C ILE A 535 19.87 18.62 10.96
N HIS A 536 19.08 18.59 9.89
CA HIS A 536 19.43 19.18 8.59
C HIS A 536 19.19 20.69 8.53
N LEU A 537 18.50 21.25 9.52
CA LEU A 537 18.31 22.69 9.66
C LEU A 537 19.55 23.34 10.23
N GLN A 538 19.89 24.55 9.77
CA GLN A 538 20.61 25.47 10.64
C GLN A 538 19.62 25.95 11.70
N PRO A 539 19.75 25.58 12.98
CA PRO A 539 19.03 26.29 14.03
C PRO A 539 19.49 27.73 13.90
N SER A 540 18.55 28.67 13.68
CA SER A 540 18.86 30.09 13.57
C SER A 540 19.91 30.45 14.61
N GLY A 541 21.07 30.89 14.13
CA GLY A 541 22.23 31.15 14.97
C GLY A 541 21.81 32.00 16.16
N HIS A 542 22.21 31.58 17.36
CA HIS A 542 22.46 32.55 18.41
C HIS A 542 23.54 33.50 17.88
N GLY A 543 23.09 34.60 17.26
CA GLY A 543 23.88 35.81 17.09
C GLY A 543 23.98 36.57 18.39
#